data_AF-A0A9D8LNR0-F1
#
_entry.id   AF-A0A9D8LNR0-F1
#
_cell.length_a   1.000
_cell.length_b   1.000
_cell.length_c   1.000
_cell.angle_alpha   90.00
_cell.angle_beta   90.00
_cell.angle_gamma   90.00
#
_symmetry.space_group_name_H-M   'P 1'
#
loop_
_entity.id
_entity.type
_entity.pdbx_description
1 polymer ?
#
loop_
_entity_poly.entity_id
_entity_poly.type
_entity_poly.pdbx_seq_one_letter_code
_entity_poly.pdbx_strand_id
1 'polypeptide(L)'
;MANFAEQMQRIFERYNTEVDPSPVSLDEVAVWAIRQGLYRPEPRDITKLCREALAESLRQQKRTDAEGRKYRAKHSVKMNVGGTQMNLWADIDNAPRSFMEKSFSQRRKSIIDDCFQIKQDVDHYNEVHASERPIQMVLDFTDDIAEIEAAIHSSKRTDDAA
;
A
#
# COMPACT_ATOMS: atom_id res chain seq x y z
N MET A 1 8.63 27.24 -3.63
CA MET A 1 9.67 26.21 -3.38
C MET A 1 9.03 24.87 -3.69
N ALA A 2 9.74 23.97 -4.37
CA ALA A 2 9.23 22.63 -4.60
C ALA A 2 9.02 21.93 -3.24
N ASN A 3 7.91 21.23 -3.06
CA ASN A 3 7.75 20.39 -1.87
C ASN A 3 8.69 19.18 -1.96
N PHE A 4 8.88 18.47 -0.85
CA PHE A 4 9.85 17.36 -0.81
C PHE A 4 9.58 16.28 -1.89
N ALA A 5 8.32 15.98 -2.21
CA ALA A 5 7.98 15.01 -3.24
C ALA A 5 8.39 15.49 -4.63
N GLU A 6 8.11 16.75 -4.95
CA GLU A 6 8.54 17.39 -6.21
C GLU A 6 10.07 17.45 -6.32
N GLN A 7 10.79 17.64 -5.21
CA GLN A 7 12.25 17.58 -5.20
C GLN A 7 12.74 16.16 -5.54
N MET A 8 12.13 15.11 -4.98
CA MET A 8 12.52 13.73 -5.29
C MET A 8 12.19 13.36 -6.73
N GLN A 9 11.06 13.81 -7.28
CA GLN A 9 10.70 13.63 -8.69
C GLN A 9 11.75 14.27 -9.61
N ARG A 10 12.16 15.52 -9.32
CA ARG A 10 13.21 16.20 -10.09
C ARG A 10 14.55 15.48 -10.04
N ILE A 11 14.90 14.84 -8.92
CA ILE A 11 16.11 14.03 -8.83
C ILE A 11 16.03 12.85 -9.80
N PHE A 12 14.89 12.15 -9.84
CA PHE A 12 14.69 11.02 -10.74
C PHE A 12 14.66 11.43 -12.21
N GLU A 13 13.94 12.50 -12.56
CA GLU A 13 13.92 13.07 -13.91
C GLU A 13 15.33 13.46 -14.38
N ARG A 14 16.12 14.06 -13.47
CA ARG A 14 17.50 14.41 -13.76
C ARG A 14 18.39 13.18 -13.95
N TYR A 15 18.19 12.12 -13.17
CA TYR A 15 18.89 10.84 -13.37
C TYR A 15 18.60 10.28 -14.77
N ASN A 16 17.32 10.22 -15.16
CA ASN A 16 16.92 9.73 -16.49
C ASN A 16 17.51 10.55 -17.63
N THR A 17 17.74 11.85 -17.40
CA THR A 17 18.33 12.75 -18.40
C THR A 17 19.85 12.65 -18.47
N GLU A 18 20.54 12.53 -17.33
CA GLU A 18 22.01 12.59 -17.24
C GLU A 18 22.70 11.22 -17.26
N VAL A 19 21.99 10.15 -16.88
CA VAL A 19 22.56 8.80 -16.73
C VAL A 19 21.95 7.85 -17.74
N ASP A 20 20.69 7.44 -17.54
CA ASP A 20 19.97 6.50 -18.40
C ASP A 20 18.47 6.52 -18.07
N PRO A 21 17.56 6.65 -19.05
CA PRO A 21 16.12 6.55 -18.83
C PRO A 21 15.59 5.11 -18.72
N SER A 22 16.43 4.08 -18.85
CA SER A 22 16.01 2.68 -18.69
C SER A 22 15.58 2.37 -17.24
N PRO A 23 14.81 1.27 -17.02
CA PRO A 23 14.41 0.88 -15.66
C PRO A 23 15.61 0.72 -14.72
N VAL A 24 15.58 1.44 -13.59
CA VAL A 24 16.69 1.54 -12.64
C VAL A 24 16.22 1.32 -11.19
N SER A 25 17.11 0.78 -10.34
CA SER A 25 16.86 0.67 -8.91
C SER A 25 16.94 2.04 -8.22
N LEU A 26 16.06 2.29 -7.25
CA LEU A 26 16.11 3.55 -6.48
C LEU A 26 17.37 3.65 -5.61
N ASP A 27 18.02 2.53 -5.28
CA ASP A 27 19.30 2.53 -4.58
C ASP A 27 20.41 3.15 -5.43
N GLU A 28 20.47 2.81 -6.72
CA GLU A 28 21.42 3.41 -7.66
C GLU A 28 21.17 4.91 -7.84
N VAL A 29 19.90 5.30 -8.06
CA VAL A 29 19.52 6.71 -8.18
C VAL A 29 19.86 7.47 -6.89
N ALA A 30 19.61 6.89 -5.72
CA ALA A 30 19.92 7.51 -4.43
C ALA A 30 21.43 7.70 -4.23
N VAL A 31 22.24 6.68 -4.54
CA VAL A 31 23.71 6.76 -4.48
C VAL A 31 24.22 7.86 -5.42
N TRP A 32 23.69 7.91 -6.65
CA TRP A 32 24.01 8.98 -7.60
C TRP A 32 23.61 10.36 -7.06
N ALA A 33 22.37 10.52 -6.58
CA ALA A 33 21.85 11.81 -6.11
C ALA A 33 22.61 12.35 -4.90
N ILE A 34 23.06 11.47 -3.99
CA ILE A 34 23.90 11.83 -2.85
C ILE A 34 25.29 12.27 -3.34
N ARG A 35 25.91 11.53 -4.26
CA ARG A 35 27.21 11.90 -4.86
C ARG A 35 27.15 13.25 -5.58
N GLN A 36 26.02 13.57 -6.22
CA GLN A 36 25.77 14.84 -6.89
C GLN A 36 25.32 15.96 -5.93
N GLY A 37 25.15 15.68 -4.63
CA GLY A 37 24.73 16.66 -3.62
C GLY A 37 23.28 17.17 -3.78
N LEU A 38 22.42 16.42 -4.47
CA LEU A 38 21.03 16.78 -4.78
C LEU A 38 20.07 16.46 -3.64
N TYR A 39 20.38 15.42 -2.88
CA TYR A 39 19.60 15.01 -1.72
C TYR A 39 20.06 15.76 -0.47
N ARG A 40 19.14 16.49 0.17
CA ARG A 40 19.39 17.19 1.44
C ARG A 40 18.29 16.81 2.43
N PRO A 41 18.58 15.92 3.40
CA PRO A 41 17.58 15.52 4.38
C PRO A 41 17.34 16.66 5.37
N GLU A 42 16.08 16.97 5.61
CA GLU A 42 15.66 17.86 6.71
C GLU A 42 15.68 17.11 8.06
N PRO A 43 15.81 17.82 9.20
CA PRO A 43 15.67 17.23 10.52
C PRO A 43 14.36 16.44 10.66
N ARG A 44 14.46 15.20 11.12
CA ARG A 44 13.29 14.32 11.26
C ARG A 44 12.59 14.55 12.60
N ASP A 45 11.26 14.73 12.56
CA ASP A 45 10.43 14.71 13.75
C ASP A 45 10.37 13.28 14.33
N ILE A 46 11.00 13.07 15.48
CA ILE A 46 11.07 11.78 16.16
C ILE A 46 9.68 11.27 16.58
N THR A 47 8.77 12.17 16.95
CA THR A 47 7.39 11.80 17.30
C THR A 47 6.66 11.27 16.07
N LYS A 48 6.87 11.91 14.91
CA LYS A 48 6.32 11.43 13.63
C LYS A 48 6.87 10.05 13.27
N LEU A 49 8.18 9.85 13.38
CA LEU A 49 8.83 8.55 13.11
C LEU A 49 8.28 7.44 14.02
N CYS A 50 8.17 7.71 15.33
CA CYS A 50 7.60 6.75 16.27
C CYS A 50 6.14 6.40 15.93
N ARG A 51 5.33 7.41 15.57
CA ARG A 51 3.93 7.21 15.16
C ARG A 51 3.82 6.34 13.90
N GLU A 52 4.68 6.55 12.91
CA GLU A 52 4.72 5.76 11.68
C GLU A 52 5.12 4.31 11.96
N ALA A 53 6.14 4.10 12.79
CA ALA A 53 6.56 2.76 13.20
C ALA A 53 5.48 2.00 13.98
N LEU A 54 4.78 2.67 14.91
CA LEU A 54 3.63 2.10 15.62
C LEU A 54 2.51 1.73 14.65
N ALA A 55 2.12 2.67 13.78
CA ALA A 55 1.09 2.42 12.78
C ALA A 55 1.42 1.19 11.93
N GLU A 56 2.67 1.06 11.48
CA GLU A 56 3.10 -0.07 10.67
C GLU A 56 3.06 -1.39 11.46
N SER A 57 3.59 -1.41 12.67
CA SER A 57 3.51 -2.58 13.56
C SER A 57 2.06 -3.04 13.79
N LEU A 58 1.14 -2.11 14.04
CA LEU A 58 -0.27 -2.44 14.29
C LEU A 58 -0.97 -3.00 13.03
N ARG A 59 -0.62 -2.56 11.81
CA ARG A 59 -1.18 -3.14 10.56
C ARG A 59 -0.79 -4.60 10.37
N GLN A 60 0.40 -4.96 10.82
CA GLN A 60 0.98 -6.29 10.64
C GLN A 60 0.50 -7.28 11.68
N GLN A 61 0.04 -6.82 12.86
CA GLN A 61 -0.45 -7.70 13.90
C GLN A 61 -1.66 -8.51 13.41
N LYS A 62 -1.47 -9.82 13.29
CA LYS A 62 -2.51 -10.79 12.93
C LYS A 62 -2.77 -11.75 14.07
N ARG A 63 -4.01 -12.23 14.17
CA ARG A 63 -4.44 -13.33 15.02
C ARG A 63 -5.12 -14.38 14.15
N THR A 64 -5.23 -15.59 14.68
CA THR A 64 -5.97 -16.69 14.04
C THR A 64 -7.15 -17.03 14.94
N ASP A 65 -8.35 -17.16 14.38
CA ASP A 65 -9.53 -17.61 15.13
C ASP A 65 -9.66 -19.15 15.14
N ALA A 66 -10.70 -19.64 15.82
CA ALA A 66 -10.97 -21.08 15.94
C ALA A 66 -11.28 -21.73 14.57
N GLU A 67 -11.79 -20.97 13.61
CA GLU A 67 -12.01 -21.45 12.25
C GLU A 67 -10.72 -21.54 11.43
N GLY A 68 -9.61 -20.93 11.90
CA GLY A 68 -8.31 -20.91 11.22
C GLY A 68 -8.10 -19.67 10.35
N ARG A 69 -9.00 -18.68 10.41
CA ARG A 69 -8.91 -17.45 9.61
C ARG A 69 -7.86 -16.53 10.23
N LYS A 70 -6.91 -16.09 9.42
CA LYS A 70 -5.90 -15.09 9.82
C LYS A 70 -6.44 -13.68 9.58
N TYR A 71 -6.80 -12.98 10.66
CA TYR A 71 -7.35 -11.63 10.59
C TYR A 71 -6.39 -10.60 11.20
N ARG A 72 -6.53 -9.33 10.80
CA ARG A 72 -5.77 -8.22 11.39
C ARG A 72 -6.37 -7.86 12.75
N ALA A 73 -5.55 -7.84 13.79
CA ALA A 73 -6.01 -7.54 15.14
C ALA A 73 -6.37 -6.05 15.30
N LYS A 74 -5.66 -5.16 14.60
CA LYS A 74 -5.81 -3.71 14.75
C LYS A 74 -6.32 -3.06 13.47
N HIS A 75 -7.22 -2.11 13.65
CA HIS A 75 -7.92 -1.41 12.59
C HIS A 75 -7.80 0.10 12.77
N SER A 76 -7.54 0.80 11.66
CA SER A 76 -7.42 2.25 11.62
C SER A 76 -8.65 2.87 10.97
N VAL A 77 -9.02 4.07 11.43
CA VAL A 77 -10.03 4.94 10.82
C VAL A 77 -9.47 6.35 10.70
N LYS A 78 -9.49 6.90 9.48
CA LYS A 78 -9.27 8.33 9.25
C LYS A 78 -10.54 9.09 9.63
N MET A 79 -10.45 10.06 10.54
CA MET A 79 -11.59 10.89 10.89
C MET A 79 -11.17 12.30 11.29
N ASN A 80 -12.05 13.27 11.03
CA ASN A 80 -11.89 14.62 11.50
C ASN A 80 -12.45 14.72 12.93
N VAL A 81 -11.62 15.07 13.89
CA VAL A 81 -11.97 15.29 15.30
C VAL A 81 -11.59 16.72 15.64
N GLY A 82 -12.58 17.57 15.93
CA GLY A 82 -12.34 18.97 16.30
C GLY A 82 -11.58 19.77 15.23
N GLY A 83 -11.85 19.54 13.95
CA GLY A 83 -11.19 20.23 12.83
C GLY A 83 -9.84 19.61 12.41
N THR A 84 -9.32 18.63 13.17
CA THR A 84 -8.06 17.95 12.87
C THR A 84 -8.29 16.55 12.33
N GLN A 85 -7.65 16.22 11.20
CA GLN A 85 -7.66 14.86 10.69
C GLN A 85 -6.74 13.96 11.53
N MET A 86 -7.31 12.89 12.06
CA MET A 86 -6.61 11.90 12.89
C MET A 86 -6.79 10.49 12.34
N ASN A 87 -5.80 9.64 12.63
CA ASN A 87 -5.87 8.20 12.41
C ASN A 87 -6.07 7.53 13.77
N LEU A 88 -7.30 7.15 14.07
CA LEU A 88 -7.60 6.40 15.30
C LEU A 88 -7.43 4.91 15.06
N TRP A 89 -7.01 4.19 16.11
CA TRP A 89 -6.76 2.75 16.09
C TRP A 89 -7.61 2.05 17.13
N ALA A 90 -8.13 0.87 16.79
CA ALA A 90 -8.85 0.01 17.72
C ALA A 90 -8.51 -1.47 17.49
N ASP A 91 -8.71 -2.28 18.51
CA ASP A 91 -8.66 -3.74 18.41
C ASP A 91 -10.00 -4.25 17.86
N ILE A 92 -9.98 -5.14 16.88
CA ILE A 92 -11.18 -5.67 16.22
C ILE A 92 -12.16 -6.32 17.21
N ASP A 93 -11.65 -6.93 18.29
CA ASP A 93 -12.46 -7.65 19.27
C ASP A 93 -13.20 -6.72 20.25
N ASN A 94 -12.70 -5.48 20.42
CA ASN A 94 -13.19 -4.52 21.41
C ASN A 94 -13.78 -3.24 20.80
N ALA A 95 -13.60 -3.03 19.49
CA ALA A 95 -14.02 -1.81 18.81
C ALA A 95 -15.55 -1.71 18.68
N PRO A 96 -16.13 -0.50 18.77
CA PRO A 96 -17.54 -0.30 18.43
C PRO A 96 -17.81 -0.71 16.98
N ARG A 97 -18.99 -1.30 16.72
CA ARG A 97 -19.41 -1.70 15.37
C ARG A 97 -19.27 -0.58 14.34
N SER A 98 -19.70 0.63 14.67
CA SER A 98 -19.61 1.80 13.79
C SER A 98 -18.18 2.18 13.42
N PHE A 99 -17.21 1.94 14.31
CA PHE A 99 -15.79 2.13 14.03
C PHE A 99 -15.31 1.10 13.00
N MET A 100 -15.68 -0.17 13.18
CA MET A 100 -15.29 -1.25 12.28
C MET A 100 -15.93 -1.11 10.90
N GLU A 101 -17.23 -0.78 10.82
CA GLU A 101 -17.92 -0.49 9.55
C GLU A 101 -17.18 0.61 8.78
N LYS A 102 -16.84 1.71 9.44
CA LYS A 102 -16.07 2.80 8.82
C LYS A 102 -14.67 2.36 8.39
N SER A 103 -13.98 1.56 9.20
CA SER A 103 -12.65 1.03 8.85
C SER A 103 -12.72 0.16 7.59
N PHE A 104 -13.70 -0.73 7.49
CA PHE A 104 -13.92 -1.58 6.33
C PHE A 104 -14.31 -0.75 5.09
N SER A 105 -15.21 0.22 5.22
CA SER A 105 -15.59 1.11 4.12
C SER A 105 -14.39 1.90 3.58
N GLN A 106 -13.52 2.42 4.46
CA GLN A 106 -12.31 3.14 4.04
C GLN A 106 -11.33 2.23 3.31
N ARG A 107 -11.11 1.01 3.80
CA ARG A 107 -10.28 0.02 3.13
C ARG A 107 -10.84 -0.39 1.78
N ARG A 108 -12.17 -0.60 1.68
CA ARG A 108 -12.83 -0.88 0.41
C ARG A 108 -12.64 0.26 -0.58
N LYS A 109 -12.77 1.51 -0.12
CA LYS A 109 -12.50 2.68 -0.96
C LYS A 109 -11.03 2.69 -1.44
N SER A 110 -10.06 2.41 -0.57
CA SER A 110 -8.65 2.31 -1.00
C SER A 110 -8.44 1.26 -2.08
N ILE A 111 -9.04 0.08 -1.96
CA ILE A 111 -8.98 -0.96 -3.00
C ILE A 111 -9.53 -0.44 -4.33
N ILE A 112 -10.68 0.24 -4.30
CA ILE A 112 -11.28 0.83 -5.51
C ILE A 112 -10.39 1.89 -6.14
N ASP A 113 -9.84 2.78 -5.31
CA ASP A 113 -8.97 3.86 -5.77
C ASP A 113 -7.70 3.26 -6.45
N ASP A 114 -7.11 2.20 -5.88
CA ASP A 114 -5.98 1.48 -6.46
C ASP A 114 -6.36 0.78 -7.78
N CYS A 115 -7.49 0.05 -7.82
CA CYS A 115 -7.98 -0.59 -9.05
C CYS A 115 -8.24 0.42 -10.17
N PHE A 116 -8.81 1.58 -9.82
CA PHE A 116 -9.06 2.64 -10.79
C PHE A 116 -7.74 3.20 -11.35
N GLN A 117 -6.74 3.44 -10.49
CA GLN A 117 -5.42 3.88 -10.95
C GLN A 117 -4.77 2.86 -11.89
N ILE A 118 -4.77 1.57 -11.53
CA ILE A 118 -4.25 0.49 -12.37
C ILE A 118 -4.93 0.49 -13.75
N LYS A 119 -6.25 0.65 -13.79
CA LYS A 119 -6.99 0.73 -15.06
C LYS A 119 -6.49 1.89 -15.91
N GLN A 120 -6.40 3.08 -15.33
CA GLN A 120 -5.94 4.28 -16.04
C GLN A 120 -4.52 4.08 -16.59
N ASP A 121 -3.62 3.48 -15.79
CA ASP A 121 -2.23 3.22 -16.18
C ASP A 121 -2.14 2.21 -17.34
N VAL A 122 -2.89 1.11 -17.27
CA VAL A 122 -2.94 0.08 -18.32
C VAL A 122 -3.56 0.62 -19.60
N ASP A 123 -4.65 1.38 -19.50
CA ASP A 123 -5.30 2.01 -20.66
C ASP A 123 -4.32 2.96 -21.34
N HIS A 124 -3.66 3.85 -20.59
CA HIS A 124 -2.66 4.77 -21.13
C HIS A 124 -1.47 4.04 -21.77
N TYR A 125 -0.92 3.02 -21.11
CA TYR A 125 0.20 2.25 -21.65
C TYR A 125 -0.18 1.58 -22.98
N ASN A 126 -1.35 0.93 -23.02
CA ASN A 126 -1.86 0.26 -24.23
C ASN A 126 -2.12 1.24 -25.37
N GLU A 127 -2.60 2.45 -25.09
CA GLU A 127 -2.80 3.52 -26.09
C GLU A 127 -1.47 4.01 -26.67
N VAL A 128 -0.45 4.22 -25.83
CA VAL A 128 0.89 4.63 -26.26
C VAL A 128 1.59 3.53 -27.06
N HIS A 129 1.34 2.25 -26.73
CA HIS A 129 1.96 1.08 -27.34
C HIS A 129 0.96 0.29 -28.22
N ALA A 130 0.15 0.99 -29.02
CA ALA A 130 -0.95 0.38 -29.77
C ALA A 130 -0.53 -0.69 -30.82
N SER A 131 0.75 -0.76 -31.18
CA SER A 131 1.30 -1.81 -32.06
C SER A 131 1.59 -3.13 -31.34
N GLU A 132 1.62 -3.13 -30.01
CA GLU A 132 1.89 -4.30 -29.19
C GLU A 132 0.59 -5.03 -28.81
N ARG A 133 0.73 -6.27 -28.31
CA ARG A 133 -0.41 -7.00 -27.76
C ARG A 133 -0.88 -6.28 -26.49
N PRO A 134 -2.15 -5.82 -26.41
CA PRO A 134 -2.62 -5.07 -25.25
C PRO A 134 -2.52 -5.88 -23.96
N ILE A 135 -2.05 -5.24 -22.89
CA ILE A 135 -2.06 -5.80 -21.55
C ILE A 135 -3.52 -5.89 -21.11
N GLN A 136 -3.96 -7.10 -20.76
CA GLN A 136 -5.29 -7.36 -20.20
C GLN A 136 -5.18 -7.45 -18.69
N MET A 137 -5.88 -6.57 -17.97
CA MET A 137 -5.91 -6.53 -16.52
C MET A 137 -7.32 -6.80 -16.01
N VAL A 138 -7.52 -7.93 -15.34
CA VAL A 138 -8.80 -8.29 -14.71
C VAL A 138 -8.82 -7.71 -13.29
N LEU A 139 -9.87 -6.94 -12.97
CA LEU A 139 -10.05 -6.30 -11.67
C LEU A 139 -11.22 -6.92 -10.87
N ASP A 140 -11.79 -8.01 -11.39
CA ASP A 140 -12.73 -8.84 -10.66
C ASP A 140 -11.94 -9.94 -9.95
N PHE A 141 -11.88 -9.85 -8.62
CA PHE A 141 -11.11 -10.77 -7.77
C PHE A 141 -11.94 -11.92 -7.19
N THR A 142 -13.16 -12.15 -7.71
CA THR A 142 -14.08 -13.17 -7.17
C THR A 142 -13.43 -14.55 -7.15
N ASP A 143 -12.82 -14.96 -8.27
CA ASP A 143 -12.18 -16.27 -8.39
C ASP A 143 -10.87 -16.33 -7.60
N ASP A 144 -10.08 -15.26 -7.57
CA ASP A 144 -8.83 -15.17 -6.79
C ASP A 144 -9.09 -15.40 -5.29
N ILE A 145 -10.16 -14.80 -4.76
CA ILE A 145 -10.56 -14.97 -3.36
C ILE A 145 -10.99 -16.42 -3.12
N ALA A 146 -11.82 -16.99 -3.99
CA ALA A 146 -12.31 -18.35 -3.86
C ALA A 146 -11.16 -19.38 -3.90
N GLU A 147 -10.15 -19.16 -4.73
CA GLU A 147 -8.95 -20.03 -4.81
C GLU A 147 -8.16 -20.00 -3.49
N ILE A 148 -7.94 -18.81 -2.92
CA ILE A 148 -7.23 -18.65 -1.64
C ILE A 148 -8.01 -19.33 -0.50
N GLU A 149 -9.33 -19.17 -0.44
CA GLU A 149 -10.16 -19.83 0.56
C GLU A 149 -10.10 -21.35 0.43
N ALA A 150 -10.19 -21.88 -0.79
CA ALA A 150 -10.07 -23.30 -1.07
C ALA A 150 -8.71 -23.88 -0.63
N ALA A 151 -7.62 -23.14 -0.87
CA ALA A 151 -6.26 -23.53 -0.45
C ALA A 151 -6.10 -23.57 1.09
N ILE A 152 -6.74 -22.66 1.82
CA ILE A 152 -6.74 -22.68 3.29
C ILE A 152 -7.53 -23.89 3.81
N HIS A 153 -8.70 -24.17 3.21
CA HIS A 153 -9.54 -25.31 3.58
C HIS A 153 -8.92 -26.67 3.27
N SER A 154 -8.09 -26.78 2.22
CA SER A 154 -7.35 -28.01 1.93
C SER A 154 -6.23 -28.24 2.94
N SER A 155 -5.43 -27.20 3.27
CA SER A 155 -4.35 -27.29 4.27
C SER A 155 -4.87 -27.76 5.64
N LYS A 156 -6.01 -27.23 6.10
CA LYS A 156 -6.61 -27.63 7.39
C LYS A 156 -6.99 -29.11 7.43
N ARG A 157 -7.52 -29.66 6.33
CA ARG A 157 -7.89 -31.08 6.24
C ARG A 157 -6.70 -32.01 6.27
N THR A 158 -5.55 -31.58 5.76
CA THR A 158 -4.32 -32.38 5.79
C THR A 158 -3.72 -32.41 7.20
N ASP A 159 -3.76 -31.29 7.93
CA ASP A 159 -3.27 -31.22 9.31
C ASP A 159 -4.16 -32.00 10.31
N ASP A 160 -5.48 -32.05 10.09
CA ASP A 160 -6.42 -32.82 10.93
C ASP A 160 -6.38 -34.35 10.65
N ALA A 161 -5.75 -34.78 9.54
CA ALA A 161 -5.69 -36.19 9.12
C ALA A 161 -4.34 -36.88 9.43
N ALA A 162 -3.39 -36.16 10.03
CA ALA A 162 -2.07 -36.63 10.46
C ALA A 162 -2.01 -36.86 11.98
#